data_AF-A0A382HCQ3-F1
#
_entry.id   AF-A0A382HCQ3-F1
#
_cell.length_a   1.000
_cell.length_b   1.000
_cell.length_c   1.000
_cell.angle_alpha   90.00
_cell.angle_beta   90.00
_cell.angle_gamma   90.00
#
_symmetry.space_group_name_H-M   'P 1'
#
loop_
_entity.id
_entity.type
_entity.pdbx_description
1 polymer ?
#
loop_
_entity_poly.entity_id
_entity_poly.type
_entity_poly.pdbx_seq_one_letter_code
_entity_poly.pdbx_strand_id
1 'polypeptide(L)' 'METNMKPLIFSTALLVFSSCAEEPHPPNIIYILADDLGYGEIGAYGQEIIETPNIDALAKNGMLFTQHYS' A
#
# COMPACT_ATOMS: atom_id res chain seq x y z
N MET A 1 21.96 34.02 42.71
CA MET A 1 22.27 33.06 41.63
C MET A 1 21.01 32.25 41.40
N GLU A 2 20.09 32.76 40.58
CA GLU A 2 18.86 32.05 40.21
C GLU A 2 19.19 31.21 38.97
N THR A 3 19.32 29.90 39.13
CA THR A 3 19.63 28.98 38.03
C THR A 3 18.36 28.69 37.22
N ASN A 4 18.46 28.93 35.91
CA ASN A 4 17.37 28.90 34.95
C ASN A 4 16.97 27.43 34.61
N MET A 5 16.10 26.83 35.42
CA MET A 5 15.72 25.40 35.38
C MET A 5 14.63 25.04 34.34
N LYS A 6 13.96 26.05 33.75
CA LYS A 6 12.85 25.88 32.79
C LYS A 6 13.23 25.19 31.45
N PRO A 7 14.38 25.46 30.81
CA PRO A 7 14.73 24.82 29.54
C PRO A 7 15.01 23.32 29.70
N LEU A 8 15.45 22.87 30.89
CA LEU A 8 15.74 21.45 31.15
C LEU A 8 14.47 20.58 31.21
N ILE A 9 13.39 21.13 31.78
CA ILE A 9 12.07 20.47 31.84
C ILE A 9 11.41 20.44 30.45
N PHE A 10 11.60 21.50 29.65
CA PHE A 10 11.09 21.56 28.26
C PHE A 10 11.78 20.53 27.35
N SER A 11 13.10 20.35 27.50
CA SER A 11 13.87 19.39 26.71
C SER A 11 13.54 17.93 27.04
N THR A 12 13.23 17.61 28.30
CA THR A 12 12.83 16.26 28.71
C THR A 12 11.41 15.90 28.25
N ALA A 13 10.48 16.87 28.24
CA ALA A 13 9.14 16.64 27.70
C ALA A 13 9.16 16.31 26.19
N LEU A 14 10.03 16.97 25.42
CA LEU A 14 10.14 16.75 23.97
C LEU A 14 10.67 15.35 23.60
N LEU A 15 11.53 14.75 24.44
CA LEU A 15 12.06 13.41 24.24
C LEU A 15 11.02 12.29 24.47
N VAL A 16 10.03 12.53 25.34
CA VAL A 16 9.01 11.52 25.68
C VAL A 16 7.96 11.35 24.56
N PHE A 17 7.69 12.39 23.76
CA PHE A 17 6.74 12.31 22.65
C PHE A 17 7.23 11.48 21.45
N SER A 18 8.54 11.18 21.36
CA SER A 18 9.11 10.51 20.19
C SER A 18 9.05 8.97 20.24
N SER A 19 8.51 8.37 21.30
CA SER A 19 8.63 6.92 21.56
C SER A 19 7.41 6.07 21.16
N CYS A 20 6.39 6.62 20.51
CA CYS A 20 5.23 5.87 20.03
C CYS A 20 5.25 5.77 18.51
N ALA A 21 6.13 4.91 17.98
CA ALA A 21 6.05 4.47 16.59
C ALA A 21 5.40 3.08 16.60
N GLU A 22 4.28 2.94 15.88
CA GLU A 22 3.65 1.64 15.65
C GLU A 22 4.60 0.78 14.81
N GLU A 23 4.86 -0.46 15.23
CA GLU A 23 5.71 -1.36 14.44
C GLU A 23 5.01 -1.62 13.10
N PRO A 24 5.66 -1.33 11.95
CA PRO A 24 5.05 -1.55 10.65
C PRO A 24 4.78 -3.04 10.47
N HIS A 25 3.51 -3.41 10.48
CA HIS A 25 3.10 -4.77 10.18
C HIS A 25 3.39 -5.06 8.70
N PRO A 26 3.96 -6.24 8.38
CA PRO A 26 4.13 -6.63 6.98
C PRO A 26 2.77 -6.70 6.29
N PRO A 27 2.68 -6.31 5.01
CA PRO A 27 1.42 -6.41 4.28
C PRO A 27 1.03 -7.88 4.10
N ASN A 28 -0.28 -8.13 4.06
CA ASN A 28 -0.79 -9.42 3.60
C ASN A 28 -0.62 -9.53 2.08
N ILE A 29 -0.17 -10.69 1.59
CA ILE A 29 -0.01 -10.96 0.16
C ILE A 29 -1.05 -11.99 -0.25
N ILE A 30 -1.92 -11.63 -1.19
CA ILE A 30 -2.90 -12.53 -1.80
C ILE A 30 -2.46 -12.76 -3.25
N TYR A 31 -2.17 -14.02 -3.59
CA TYR A 31 -1.83 -14.42 -4.96
C TYR A 31 -3.02 -15.14 -5.59
N ILE A 32 -3.59 -14.55 -6.64
CA ILE A 32 -4.71 -15.11 -7.40
C ILE A 32 -4.14 -15.63 -8.72
N LEU A 33 -4.28 -16.93 -8.96
CA LEU A 33 -3.90 -17.58 -10.20
C LEU A 33 -5.15 -18.11 -10.88
N ALA A 34 -5.35 -17.75 -12.14
CA ALA A 34 -6.40 -18.30 -12.99
C ALA A 34 -5.76 -19.24 -14.01
N ASP A 35 -6.36 -20.41 -14.21
CA ASP A 35 -5.94 -21.40 -15.19
C ASP A 35 -6.48 -21.03 -16.58
N ASP A 36 -5.65 -21.19 -17.62
CA ASP A 36 -5.99 -20.92 -19.03
C ASP A 36 -6.62 -19.54 -19.34
N LEU A 37 -6.39 -18.52 -18.52
CA LEU A 37 -6.89 -17.16 -18.76
C LEU A 37 -6.08 -16.44 -19.84
N GLY A 38 -6.73 -16.09 -20.95
CA GLY A 38 -6.13 -15.37 -22.07
C GLY A 38 -6.02 -13.86 -21.84
N TYR A 39 -4.98 -13.24 -22.40
CA TYR A 39 -4.77 -11.77 -22.32
C TYR A 39 -5.97 -10.96 -22.86
N GLY A 40 -6.61 -11.44 -23.92
CA GLY A 40 -7.75 -10.78 -24.56
C GLY A 40 -9.10 -11.02 -23.89
N GLU A 41 -9.15 -11.62 -22.70
CA GLU A 41 -10.40 -11.99 -22.02
C GLU A 41 -10.78 -11.04 -20.87
N ILE A 42 -9.89 -10.09 -20.53
CA ILE A 42 -10.09 -9.14 -19.42
C ILE A 42 -10.34 -7.73 -19.95
N GLY A 43 -11.39 -7.07 -19.44
CA GLY A 43 -11.80 -5.72 -19.84
C GLY A 43 -10.68 -4.68 -19.73
N ALA A 44 -9.87 -4.74 -18.68
CA ALA A 44 -8.69 -3.87 -18.50
C ALA A 44 -7.67 -3.93 -19.65
N TYR A 45 -7.67 -4.99 -20.47
CA TYR A 45 -6.83 -5.12 -21.68
C TYR A 45 -7.56 -4.76 -22.99
N GLY A 46 -8.75 -4.17 -22.92
CA GLY A 46 -9.50 -3.66 -24.07
C GLY A 46 -10.54 -4.62 -24.64
N GLN A 47 -10.90 -5.65 -23.89
CA GLN A 47 -11.98 -6.57 -24.23
C GLN A 47 -13.35 -5.94 -23.88
N GLU A 48 -14.43 -6.28 -24.62
CA GLU A 48 -15.74 -5.57 -24.52
C GLU A 48 -16.97 -6.46 -24.24
N ILE A 49 -16.84 -7.80 -24.20
CA ILE A 49 -18.00 -8.74 -24.21
C ILE A 49 -18.29 -9.36 -22.83
N ILE A 50 -17.31 -10.08 -22.29
CA ILE A 50 -17.20 -10.61 -20.93
C ILE A 50 -16.97 -9.46 -19.96
N GLU A 51 -17.83 -9.32 -18.95
CA GLU A 51 -17.67 -8.29 -17.92
C GLU A 51 -16.71 -8.77 -16.81
N THR A 52 -15.66 -7.99 -16.52
CA THR A 52 -14.66 -8.31 -15.48
C THR A 52 -14.53 -7.21 -14.40
N PRO A 53 -15.65 -6.72 -13.82
CA PRO A 53 -15.66 -5.46 -13.06
C PRO A 53 -14.73 -5.44 -11.85
N ASN A 54 -14.52 -6.58 -11.18
CA ASN A 54 -13.60 -6.68 -10.03
C ASN A 54 -12.13 -6.63 -10.46
N ILE A 55 -11.78 -7.27 -11.59
CA ILE A 55 -10.42 -7.27 -12.13
C ILE A 55 -10.11 -5.89 -12.70
N ASP A 56 -11.08 -5.26 -13.36
CA ASP A 56 -10.95 -3.90 -13.90
C ASP A 56 -10.76 -2.88 -12.77
N ALA A 57 -11.49 -3.04 -11.66
CA ALA A 57 -11.29 -2.22 -10.46
C ALA A 57 -9.90 -2.44 -9.83
N LEU A 58 -9.39 -3.67 -9.79
CA LEU A 58 -8.03 -3.96 -9.32
C LEU A 58 -6.97 -3.28 -10.22
N ALA A 59 -7.12 -3.39 -11.54
CA ALA A 59 -6.23 -2.74 -12.49
C ALA A 59 -6.24 -1.20 -12.34
N LYS A 60 -7.42 -0.60 -12.20
CA LYS A 60 -7.59 0.85 -12.02
C LYS A 60 -6.97 1.39 -10.73
N ASN A 61 -7.03 0.61 -9.64
CA ASN A 61 -6.49 1.00 -8.33
C ASN A 61 -5.08 0.48 -8.08
N GLY A 62 -4.44 -0.12 -9.09
CA GLY A 62 -3.16 -0.79 -8.95
C GLY A 62 -2.27 -0.53 -10.16
N MET A 63 -1.56 -1.59 -10.57
CA MET A 63 -0.67 -1.59 -11.71
C MET A 63 -1.15 -2.64 -12.72
N LEU A 64 -1.11 -2.29 -14.00
CA LEU A 64 -1.44 -3.18 -15.10
C LEU A 64 -0.18 -3.45 -15.93
N PHE A 65 0.13 -4.73 -16.17
CA PHE A 65 1.28 -5.12 -16.99
C PHE A 65 0.81 -5.54 -18.37
N THR A 66 1.18 -4.78 -19.41
CA THR A 66 0.79 -5.09 -20.81
C THR A 66 1.78 -6.00 -21.53
N GLN A 67 2.96 -6.26 -20.95
CA GLN A 67 4.02 -7.09 -21.52
C GLN A 67 4.50 -8.15 -20.51
N HIS A 68 3.60 -9.06 -20.13
CA HIS A 68 3.90 -10.20 -19.27
C HIS A 68 3.94 -11.50 -20.11
N TYR A 69 4.94 -12.36 -19.85
CA TYR A 69 5.13 -13.64 -20.53
C TYR A 69 5.25 -14.76 -19.50
N SER A 70 4.70 -15.93 -19.83
CA SER A 70 4.74 -17.15 -19.03
C SER A 70 5.84 -18.10 -19.50
#